data_AF-A0A433PS43-F1
#
_entry.id   AF-A0A433PS43-F1
#
_cell.length_a   1.000
_cell.length_b   1.000
_cell.length_c   1.000
_cell.angle_alpha   90.00
_cell.angle_beta   90.00
_cell.angle_gamma   90.00
#
_symmetry.space_group_name_H-M   'P 1'
#
loop_
_entity.id
_entity.type
_entity.pdbx_description
1 polymer ?
#
loop_
_entity_poly.entity_id
_entity_poly.type
_entity_poly.pdbx_seq_one_letter_code
_entity_poly.pdbx_strand_id
1 'polypeptide(L)'
;RLCKPYNSILGEQFYCHWDVSTPKFNVDGTIAKQTWISENKGVNEDALGKSIRVTCLNEQISHHPPVSAFFYNCEEKGVEARGIDHITVRFTGTSVKVGPGDENKGIYITLRSRDNEEYLLTHPWASVNGWLKANLYLTMSEHCVITCPKTGLKAILEYKDEVSCWVGAFEKWLSKPRFAIEGKIFSYDSASDEITKLKYVPQDKLRATVDGSWRGQVKATRVDTKKECVLMDMNIIECIPKVVAPLEELGEFESRKIWYSVTSAIQAKDFSRATKAKIAIEEQQRQRSVERKAKGEEFEPVYFKVPVQEGKPELKPAGVEKVKGRAQ
;
A
#
# COMPACT_ATOMS: atom_id res chain seq x y z
N ARG A 1 -14.71 8.30 -7.62
CA ARG A 1 -15.29 9.15 -6.54
C ARG A 1 -14.49 8.87 -5.28
N LEU A 2 -14.09 9.90 -4.52
CA LEU A 2 -13.45 9.67 -3.23
C LEU A 2 -14.48 9.12 -2.24
N CYS A 3 -14.18 7.99 -1.61
CA CYS A 3 -15.04 7.34 -0.62
C CYS A 3 -14.19 6.87 0.57
N LYS A 4 -14.77 6.93 1.77
CA LYS A 4 -14.17 6.37 2.97
C LYS A 4 -14.36 4.84 2.95
N PRO A 5 -13.33 4.02 3.22
CA PRO A 5 -13.49 2.59 3.42
C PRO A 5 -14.29 2.28 4.70
N TYR A 6 -14.75 1.04 4.83
CA TYR A 6 -15.34 0.57 6.09
C TYR A 6 -14.28 0.55 7.20
N ASN A 7 -14.71 0.78 8.44
CA ASN A 7 -13.83 0.64 9.60
C ASN A 7 -13.90 -0.82 10.05
N SER A 8 -12.82 -1.56 9.89
CA SER A 8 -12.81 -2.99 10.15
C SER A 8 -13.16 -3.32 11.60
N ILE A 9 -13.91 -4.40 11.79
CA ILE A 9 -14.19 -4.92 13.14
C ILE A 9 -12.96 -5.66 13.68
N LEU A 10 -12.84 -5.77 15.01
CA LEU A 10 -11.73 -6.52 15.61
C LEU A 10 -11.74 -8.00 15.19
N GLY A 11 -10.61 -8.49 14.67
CA GLY A 11 -10.47 -9.85 14.12
C GLY A 11 -11.02 -10.02 12.70
N GLU A 12 -11.40 -8.94 12.02
CA GLU A 12 -11.76 -8.99 10.59
C GLU A 12 -10.57 -9.43 9.73
N GLN A 13 -10.81 -10.33 8.78
CA GLN A 13 -9.81 -10.97 7.95
C GLN A 13 -10.06 -10.69 6.48
N PHE A 14 -9.00 -10.51 5.69
CA PHE A 14 -9.12 -10.44 4.24
C PHE A 14 -8.01 -11.24 3.57
N TYR A 15 -8.41 -12.23 2.78
CA TYR A 15 -7.51 -13.03 1.96
C TYR A 15 -7.82 -12.86 0.48
N CYS A 16 -6.78 -12.72 -0.32
CA CYS A 16 -6.89 -12.74 -1.77
C CYS A 16 -5.60 -13.23 -2.41
N HIS A 17 -5.66 -13.53 -3.71
CA HIS A 17 -4.47 -13.84 -4.49
C HIS A 17 -4.56 -13.25 -5.90
N TRP A 18 -3.42 -13.25 -6.59
CA TRP A 18 -3.31 -12.98 -8.00
C TRP A 18 -2.51 -14.09 -8.65
N ASP A 19 -3.00 -14.59 -9.78
CA ASP A 19 -2.24 -15.46 -10.67
C ASP A 19 -1.77 -14.62 -11.85
N VAL A 20 -0.45 -14.43 -11.95
CA VAL A 20 0.16 -13.49 -12.89
C VAL A 20 1.32 -14.11 -13.63
N SER A 21 1.62 -13.60 -14.82
CA SER A 21 2.87 -13.92 -15.52
C SER A 21 3.98 -12.95 -15.11
N THR A 22 5.24 -13.39 -15.18
CA THR A 22 6.38 -12.51 -14.88
C THR A 22 6.46 -11.36 -15.91
N PRO A 23 6.61 -10.08 -15.49
CA PRO A 23 6.82 -8.95 -16.39
C PRO A 23 8.03 -9.17 -17.30
N LYS A 24 7.87 -8.90 -18.60
CA LYS A 24 9.00 -8.83 -19.53
C LYS A 24 9.56 -7.41 -19.51
N PHE A 25 10.86 -7.29 -19.68
CA PHE A 25 11.57 -6.01 -19.70
C PHE A 25 12.28 -5.84 -21.04
N ASN A 26 12.26 -4.62 -21.56
CA ASN A 26 13.02 -4.19 -22.73
C ASN A 26 14.53 -4.11 -22.38
N VAL A 27 15.38 -4.04 -23.42
CA VAL A 27 16.84 -3.95 -23.26
C VAL A 27 17.27 -2.71 -22.46
N ASP A 28 16.47 -1.65 -22.51
CA ASP A 28 16.69 -0.41 -21.76
C ASP A 28 16.24 -0.50 -20.28
N GLY A 29 15.66 -1.63 -19.86
CA GLY A 29 15.17 -1.87 -18.51
C GLY A 29 13.71 -1.47 -18.27
N THR A 30 13.02 -0.93 -19.27
CA THR A 30 11.59 -0.55 -19.16
C THR A 30 10.68 -1.78 -19.25
N ILE A 31 9.51 -1.74 -18.60
CA ILE A 31 8.54 -2.84 -18.66
C ILE A 31 7.96 -2.92 -20.08
N ALA A 32 7.99 -4.12 -20.68
CA ALA A 32 7.46 -4.36 -22.01
C ALA A 32 5.92 -4.26 -22.01
N LYS A 33 5.38 -3.48 -22.95
CA LYS A 33 3.94 -3.14 -23.08
C LYS A 33 3.00 -4.36 -23.14
N GLN A 34 3.49 -5.51 -23.61
CA GLN A 34 2.69 -6.72 -23.80
C GLN A 34 2.41 -7.51 -22.51
N THR A 35 3.01 -7.16 -21.37
CA THR A 35 2.91 -8.04 -20.20
C THR A 35 1.61 -7.92 -19.39
N TRP A 36 0.76 -6.96 -19.70
CA TRP A 36 -0.44 -6.66 -18.92
C TRP A 36 -1.75 -7.06 -19.58
N ILE A 37 -1.72 -7.71 -20.76
CA ILE A 37 -2.93 -8.12 -21.48
C ILE A 37 -3.68 -9.16 -20.65
N SER A 38 -4.60 -8.68 -19.82
CA SER A 38 -5.58 -9.48 -19.11
C SER A 38 -6.77 -9.72 -20.04
N GLU A 39 -6.62 -10.63 -21.02
CA GLU A 39 -7.80 -11.08 -21.75
C GLU A 39 -7.86 -12.59 -21.91
N ASN A 40 -8.96 -13.13 -21.37
CA ASN A 40 -9.81 -14.22 -21.85
C ASN A 40 -10.01 -14.24 -23.39
N LYS A 41 -8.94 -14.21 -24.18
CA LYS A 41 -8.94 -14.40 -25.62
C LYS A 41 -7.89 -15.44 -25.97
N GLY A 42 -8.22 -16.72 -25.75
CA GLY A 42 -7.57 -17.87 -26.36
C GLY A 42 -6.06 -17.71 -26.60
N VAL A 43 -5.32 -17.26 -25.58
CA VAL A 43 -3.88 -17.11 -25.69
C VAL A 43 -3.30 -18.49 -25.42
N ASN A 44 -2.57 -19.00 -26.39
CA ASN A 44 -1.86 -20.27 -26.33
C ASN A 44 -1.05 -20.34 -25.02
N GLU A 45 -1.36 -21.31 -24.15
CA GLU A 45 -0.76 -21.47 -22.82
C GLU A 45 0.78 -21.56 -22.87
N ASP A 46 1.33 -21.97 -24.01
CA ASP A 46 2.78 -22.05 -24.25
C ASP A 46 3.49 -20.67 -24.38
N ALA A 47 2.75 -19.57 -24.59
CA ALA A 47 3.34 -18.23 -24.77
C ALA A 47 3.41 -17.39 -23.47
N LEU A 48 2.56 -17.70 -22.49
CA LEU A 48 2.51 -17.05 -21.19
C LEU A 48 3.31 -17.92 -20.22
N GLY A 49 4.59 -17.61 -20.02
CA GLY A 49 5.46 -18.39 -19.12
C GLY A 49 4.82 -18.67 -17.76
N LYS A 50 5.28 -19.73 -17.07
CA LYS A 50 4.73 -20.27 -15.81
C LYS A 50 4.03 -19.21 -14.93
N SER A 51 2.72 -19.38 -14.73
CA SER A 51 1.92 -18.58 -13.81
C SER A 51 2.52 -18.61 -12.41
N ILE A 52 2.70 -17.43 -11.81
CA ILE A 52 3.17 -17.24 -10.44
C ILE A 52 2.02 -16.72 -9.59
N ARG A 53 1.94 -17.21 -8.35
CA ARG A 53 0.91 -16.76 -7.41
C ARG A 53 1.47 -15.73 -6.44
N VAL A 54 0.74 -14.63 -6.28
CA VAL A 54 0.95 -13.67 -5.20
C VAL A 54 -0.24 -13.78 -4.26
N THR A 55 -0.01 -14.08 -2.99
CA THR A 55 -1.06 -14.13 -1.96
C THR A 55 -0.99 -12.89 -1.08
N CYS A 56 -2.12 -12.50 -0.53
CA CYS A 56 -2.25 -11.40 0.42
C CYS A 56 -3.19 -11.82 1.56
N LEU A 57 -2.72 -11.66 2.79
CA LEU A 57 -3.45 -11.93 4.01
C LEU A 57 -3.45 -10.68 4.89
N ASN A 58 -4.62 -10.29 5.39
CA ASN A 58 -4.79 -9.16 6.29
C ASN A 58 -5.64 -9.58 7.48
N GLU A 59 -5.37 -9.00 8.63
CA GLU A 59 -6.17 -9.18 9.84
C GLU A 59 -6.22 -7.89 10.68
N GLN A 60 -7.40 -7.52 11.16
CA GLN A 60 -7.57 -6.42 12.10
C GLN A 60 -7.14 -6.85 13.51
N ILE A 61 -5.91 -6.52 13.89
CA ILE A 61 -5.31 -6.92 15.17
C ILE A 61 -5.66 -5.99 16.34
N SER A 62 -6.13 -4.76 16.05
CA SER A 62 -6.65 -3.83 17.06
C SER A 62 -7.75 -2.94 16.51
N HIS A 63 -8.67 -2.50 17.38
CA HIS A 63 -9.79 -1.62 17.00
C HIS A 63 -9.68 -0.22 17.63
N HIS A 64 -9.03 -0.09 18.78
CA HIS A 64 -8.78 1.18 19.47
C HIS A 64 -7.33 1.22 19.96
N PRO A 65 -6.39 1.77 19.16
CA PRO A 65 -6.59 2.34 17.82
C PRO A 65 -6.85 1.28 16.72
N PRO A 66 -7.42 1.65 15.56
CA PRO A 66 -7.65 0.73 14.46
C PRO A 66 -6.31 0.39 13.78
N VAL A 67 -5.91 -0.89 13.89
CA VAL A 67 -4.66 -1.41 13.36
C VAL A 67 -4.91 -2.74 12.65
N SER A 68 -4.51 -2.84 11.39
CA SER A 68 -4.48 -4.11 10.63
C SER A 68 -3.04 -4.54 10.37
N ALA A 69 -2.77 -5.83 10.48
CA ALA A 69 -1.53 -6.42 9.98
C ALA A 69 -1.77 -7.04 8.61
N PHE A 70 -0.77 -6.91 7.73
CA PHE A 70 -0.82 -7.54 6.41
C PHE A 70 0.47 -8.27 6.06
N PHE A 71 0.32 -9.28 5.21
CA PHE A 71 1.41 -10.07 4.65
C PHE A 71 1.11 -10.45 3.20
N TYR A 72 2.08 -10.22 2.33
CA TYR A 72 2.10 -10.66 0.94
C TYR A 72 3.20 -11.70 0.75
N ASN A 73 2.93 -12.74 -0.03
CA ASN A 73 3.91 -13.76 -0.39
C ASN A 73 3.86 -14.04 -1.88
N CYS A 74 5.02 -14.08 -2.53
CA CYS A 74 5.21 -14.72 -3.82
C CYS A 74 6.29 -15.78 -3.66
N GLU A 75 5.86 -17.03 -3.47
CA GLU A 75 6.75 -18.13 -3.11
C GLU A 75 7.76 -18.41 -4.23
N GLU A 76 7.28 -18.43 -5.47
CA GLU A 76 8.04 -18.77 -6.66
C GLU A 76 9.15 -17.75 -6.97
N LYS A 77 9.00 -16.51 -6.51
CA LYS A 77 10.01 -15.45 -6.66
C LYS A 77 10.77 -15.14 -5.37
N GLY A 78 10.38 -15.74 -4.25
CA GLY A 78 10.96 -15.46 -2.94
C GLY A 78 10.78 -14.01 -2.52
N VAL A 79 9.62 -13.41 -2.80
CA VAL A 79 9.31 -12.02 -2.42
C VAL A 79 8.24 -12.02 -1.35
N GLU A 80 8.54 -11.35 -0.24
CA GLU A 80 7.58 -11.09 0.84
C GLU A 80 7.39 -9.59 1.00
N ALA A 81 6.17 -9.16 1.33
CA ALA A 81 5.94 -7.80 1.81
C ALA A 81 5.05 -7.83 3.06
N ARG A 82 5.39 -7.08 4.10
CA ARG A 82 4.62 -7.04 5.34
C ARG A 82 4.65 -5.67 5.98
N GLY A 83 3.66 -5.39 6.81
CA GLY A 83 3.58 -4.12 7.51
C GLY A 83 2.27 -3.97 8.26
N ILE A 84 2.10 -2.80 8.86
CA ILE A 84 0.94 -2.44 9.66
C ILE A 84 0.19 -1.29 9.00
N ASP A 85 -1.11 -1.48 8.79
CA ASP A 85 -2.03 -0.41 8.44
C ASP A 85 -2.60 0.21 9.71
N HIS A 86 -1.91 1.24 10.19
CA HIS A 86 -2.43 2.17 11.18
C HIS A 86 -2.49 3.56 10.54
N ILE A 87 -3.69 4.11 10.41
CA ILE A 87 -3.94 5.39 9.74
C ILE A 87 -4.32 6.44 10.78
N THR A 88 -3.67 7.60 10.73
CA THR A 88 -4.01 8.78 11.53
C THR A 88 -4.56 9.87 10.64
N VAL A 89 -5.60 10.56 11.14
CA VAL A 89 -6.23 11.70 10.48
C VAL A 89 -5.93 12.96 11.29
N ARG A 90 -5.50 14.03 10.62
CA ARG A 90 -5.28 15.37 11.20
C ARG A 90 -6.18 16.38 10.50
N PHE A 91 -6.94 17.14 11.28
CA PHE A 91 -7.76 18.23 10.76
C PHE A 91 -6.97 19.53 10.81
N THR A 92 -6.75 20.16 9.65
CA THR A 92 -6.06 21.46 9.54
C THR A 92 -7.03 22.48 8.95
N GLY A 93 -7.90 23.04 9.79
CA GLY A 93 -8.91 24.03 9.38
C GLY A 93 -9.88 23.46 8.34
N THR A 94 -9.70 23.84 7.07
CA THR A 94 -10.53 23.44 5.93
C THR A 94 -10.00 22.22 5.16
N SER A 95 -8.90 21.59 5.61
CA SER A 95 -8.31 20.41 4.98
C SER A 95 -8.19 19.25 5.97
N VAL A 96 -8.30 18.03 5.44
CA VAL A 96 -8.13 16.78 6.18
C VAL A 96 -6.88 16.10 5.67
N LYS A 97 -5.89 15.93 6.53
CA LYS A 97 -4.67 15.17 6.24
C LYS A 97 -4.78 13.75 6.77
N VAL A 98 -4.32 12.79 5.99
CA VAL A 98 -4.31 11.36 6.30
C VAL A 98 -2.89 10.85 6.11
N GLY A 99 -2.38 10.11 7.07
CA GLY A 99 -1.02 9.59 7.03
C GLY A 99 -0.85 8.36 7.93
N PRO A 100 0.38 7.83 8.01
CA PRO A 100 0.70 6.72 8.90
C PRO A 100 0.53 7.14 10.37
N GLY A 101 -0.09 6.29 11.18
CA GLY A 101 -0.11 6.39 12.63
C GLY A 101 1.16 5.81 13.27
N ASP A 102 1.28 5.94 14.59
CA ASP A 102 2.54 5.65 15.30
C ASP A 102 3.03 4.19 15.15
N GLU A 103 2.09 3.24 15.07
CA GLU A 103 2.36 1.81 14.84
C GLU A 103 2.79 1.47 13.39
N ASN A 104 2.54 2.34 12.43
CA ASN A 104 2.92 2.11 11.03
C ASN A 104 4.34 2.66 10.78
N LYS A 105 5.32 1.76 10.67
CA LYS A 105 6.71 2.09 10.34
C LYS A 105 7.03 2.04 8.84
N GLY A 106 6.09 1.59 8.02
CA GLY A 106 6.24 1.40 6.58
C GLY A 106 5.98 -0.04 6.13
N ILE A 107 6.38 -0.32 4.91
CA ILE A 107 6.29 -1.63 4.26
C ILE A 107 7.68 -2.23 4.23
N TYR A 108 7.83 -3.43 4.80
CA TYR A 108 9.05 -4.24 4.71
C TYR A 108 8.92 -5.16 3.51
N ILE A 109 9.82 -5.07 2.54
CA ILE A 109 9.90 -5.96 1.38
C ILE A 109 11.18 -6.80 1.52
N THR A 110 11.03 -8.11 1.66
CA THR A 110 12.14 -9.06 1.78
C THR A 110 12.30 -9.84 0.48
N LEU A 111 13.51 -9.83 -0.09
CA LEU A 111 13.90 -10.62 -1.26
C LEU A 111 14.69 -11.84 -0.78
N ARG A 112 14.00 -12.94 -0.49
CA ARG A 112 14.61 -14.19 0.00
C ARG A 112 15.66 -14.73 -0.96
N SER A 113 15.44 -14.57 -2.27
CA SER A 113 16.38 -14.98 -3.31
C SER A 113 17.65 -14.14 -3.40
N ARG A 114 17.77 -13.05 -2.61
CA ARG A 114 18.95 -12.17 -2.54
C ARG A 114 19.58 -12.19 -1.15
N ASP A 115 19.63 -13.37 -0.56
CA ASP A 115 20.17 -13.58 0.79
C ASP A 115 19.44 -12.67 1.81
N ASN A 116 18.11 -12.71 1.75
CA ASN A 116 17.19 -11.94 2.59
C ASN A 116 17.45 -10.42 2.58
N GLU A 117 17.80 -9.86 1.42
CA GLU A 117 17.86 -8.42 1.20
C GLU A 117 16.50 -7.78 1.54
N GLU A 118 16.50 -6.79 2.43
CA GLU A 118 15.27 -6.16 2.91
C GLU A 118 15.26 -4.66 2.62
N TYR A 119 14.09 -4.18 2.17
CA TYR A 119 13.79 -2.78 1.96
C TYR A 119 12.70 -2.33 2.93
N LEU A 120 12.87 -1.16 3.54
CA LEU A 120 11.83 -0.48 4.30
C LEU A 120 11.35 0.75 3.53
N LEU A 121 10.05 0.85 3.29
CA LEU A 121 9.41 1.94 2.55
C LEU A 121 8.41 2.66 3.44
N THR A 122 8.64 3.94 3.75
CA THR A 122 7.70 4.74 4.54
C THR A 122 6.54 5.29 3.70
N HIS A 123 5.46 5.73 4.34
CA HIS A 123 4.31 6.32 3.65
C HIS A 123 4.39 7.86 3.58
N PRO A 124 4.03 8.47 2.44
CA PRO A 124 3.80 9.91 2.38
C PRO A 124 2.49 10.29 3.08
N TRP A 125 2.26 11.58 3.25
CA TRP A 125 0.98 12.11 3.72
C TRP A 125 0.08 12.48 2.56
N ALA A 126 -1.22 12.27 2.72
CA ALA A 126 -2.25 12.67 1.78
C ALA A 126 -3.11 13.80 2.36
N SER A 127 -3.56 14.73 1.52
CA SER A 127 -4.55 15.75 1.87
C SER A 127 -5.81 15.57 1.04
N VAL A 128 -6.98 15.62 1.69
CA VAL A 128 -8.29 15.67 1.05
C VAL A 128 -8.69 17.13 0.90
N ASN A 129 -8.77 17.58 -0.35
CA ASN A 129 -9.08 18.96 -0.73
C ASN A 129 -10.44 19.06 -1.42
N GLY A 130 -10.86 20.28 -1.74
CA GLY A 130 -12.06 20.52 -2.55
C GLY A 130 -13.38 20.55 -1.78
N TRP A 131 -13.33 20.63 -0.44
CA TRP A 131 -14.51 20.66 0.45
C TRP A 131 -15.49 21.80 0.10
N LEU A 132 -15.00 23.02 -0.13
CA LEU A 132 -15.84 24.18 -0.46
C LEU A 132 -16.61 24.04 -1.77
N LYS A 133 -16.03 23.34 -2.77
CA LYS A 133 -16.61 23.17 -4.11
C LYS A 133 -17.35 21.84 -4.27
N ALA A 134 -17.51 21.07 -3.19
CA ALA A 134 -18.07 19.71 -3.18
C ALA A 134 -17.45 18.76 -4.21
N ASN A 135 -16.21 19.03 -4.66
CA ASN A 135 -15.48 18.22 -5.62
C ASN A 135 -14.18 17.75 -4.96
N LEU A 136 -14.31 16.67 -4.18
CA LEU A 136 -13.21 16.17 -3.37
C LEU A 136 -12.12 15.51 -4.22
N TYR A 137 -10.87 15.85 -3.94
CA TYR A 137 -9.70 15.23 -4.57
C TYR A 137 -8.55 15.03 -3.57
N LEU A 138 -7.68 14.08 -3.87
CA LEU A 138 -6.51 13.76 -3.06
C LEU A 138 -5.26 14.41 -3.65
N THR A 139 -4.42 14.99 -2.80
CA THR A 139 -3.04 15.35 -3.11
C THR A 139 -2.10 14.59 -2.17
N MET A 140 -0.92 14.24 -2.67
CA MET A 140 0.15 13.66 -1.85
C MET A 140 1.14 14.77 -1.50
N SER A 141 1.74 14.69 -0.32
CA SER A 141 2.69 15.65 0.22
C SER A 141 3.74 14.95 1.08
N GLU A 142 4.76 15.70 1.47
CA GLU A 142 5.88 15.22 2.29
C GLU A 142 6.76 14.18 1.56
N HIS A 143 7.46 13.34 2.31
CA HIS A 143 8.48 12.45 1.79
C HIS A 143 8.14 10.98 2.03
N CYS A 144 8.45 10.14 1.05
CA CYS A 144 8.62 8.70 1.23
C CYS A 144 10.12 8.41 1.26
N VAL A 145 10.53 7.54 2.19
CA VAL A 145 11.91 7.13 2.37
C VAL A 145 11.99 5.62 2.15
N ILE A 146 12.91 5.21 1.29
CA ILE A 146 13.19 3.81 0.98
C ILE A 146 14.61 3.52 1.41
N THR A 147 14.82 2.57 2.30
CA THR A 147 16.14 2.18 2.79
C THR A 147 16.40 0.70 2.57
N CYS A 148 17.65 0.35 2.28
CA CYS A 148 18.12 -1.02 2.27
C CYS A 148 19.51 -1.08 2.93
N PRO A 149 19.61 -1.52 4.21
CA PRO A 149 20.88 -1.56 4.93
C PRO A 149 21.94 -2.39 4.22
N LYS A 150 21.53 -3.53 3.64
CA LYS A 150 22.44 -4.48 2.98
C LYS A 150 23.14 -3.91 1.75
N THR A 151 22.42 -3.11 0.95
CA THR A 151 23.00 -2.47 -0.25
C THR A 151 23.67 -1.14 0.08
N GLY A 152 23.43 -0.59 1.27
CA GLY A 152 23.86 0.76 1.64
C GLY A 152 23.22 1.84 0.74
N LEU A 153 22.03 1.58 0.19
CA LEU A 153 21.31 2.52 -0.66
C LEU A 153 20.05 3.05 0.03
N LYS A 154 19.84 4.34 -0.14
CA LYS A 154 18.66 5.07 0.33
C LYS A 154 18.08 5.91 -0.79
N ALA A 155 16.76 5.93 -0.90
CA ALA A 155 16.03 6.83 -1.76
C ALA A 155 15.09 7.69 -0.93
N ILE A 156 15.02 8.98 -1.25
CA ILE A 156 14.01 9.89 -0.71
C ILE A 156 13.20 10.39 -1.90
N LEU A 157 11.87 10.32 -1.80
CA LEU A 157 10.93 10.84 -2.78
C LEU A 157 10.07 11.91 -2.10
N GLU A 158 10.15 13.15 -2.56
CA GLU A 158 9.32 14.27 -2.15
C GLU A 158 8.12 14.44 -3.09
N TYR A 159 6.92 14.42 -2.52
CA TYR A 159 5.68 14.69 -3.22
C TYR A 159 5.38 16.19 -3.14
N LYS A 160 5.26 16.84 -4.29
CA LYS A 160 4.97 18.28 -4.35
C LYS A 160 3.47 18.53 -4.19
N ASP A 161 3.14 19.33 -3.17
CA ASP A 161 1.81 19.87 -2.90
C ASP A 161 1.45 21.01 -3.89
N GLU A 162 0.16 21.19 -4.17
CA GLU A 162 -0.40 22.35 -4.85
C GLU A 162 -0.05 23.70 -4.17
N VAL A 163 0.14 23.72 -2.85
CA VAL A 163 0.30 24.94 -2.05
C VAL A 163 1.76 25.45 -2.00
N SER A 164 2.77 24.61 -2.21
CA SER A 164 4.18 25.03 -2.16
C SER A 164 4.63 25.81 -3.41
N CYS A 165 3.75 25.99 -4.39
CA CYS A 165 3.99 26.78 -5.60
C CYS A 165 3.55 28.25 -5.50
N TRP A 166 3.29 28.78 -4.29
CA TRP A 166 3.04 30.21 -4.09
C TRP A 166 4.36 30.98 -3.97
N VAL A 167 5.10 31.13 -5.08
CA VAL A 167 6.18 32.10 -5.18
C VAL A 167 5.59 33.38 -5.75
N GLY A 168 5.71 34.46 -4.98
CA GLY A 168 5.04 35.74 -5.20
C GLY A 168 5.18 36.30 -6.62
N ALA A 169 4.09 36.94 -7.06
CA ALA A 169 4.05 38.02 -8.04
C ALA A 169 5.05 37.95 -9.20
N PHE A 170 5.09 36.86 -9.97
CA PHE A 170 5.36 36.90 -11.42
C PHE A 170 4.97 35.55 -12.04
N GLU A 171 4.00 35.59 -12.95
CA GLU A 171 3.51 34.47 -13.73
C GLU A 171 4.63 33.77 -14.51
N LYS A 172 4.83 32.48 -14.25
CA LYS A 172 5.19 31.53 -15.30
C LYS A 172 4.05 30.53 -15.48
N TRP A 173 3.29 30.78 -16.54
CA TRP A 173 2.22 29.97 -17.08
C TRP A 173 2.80 28.73 -17.77
N LEU A 174 3.30 27.76 -16.99
CA LEU A 174 3.61 26.41 -17.45
C LEU A 174 3.12 25.44 -16.38
N SER A 175 2.04 24.71 -16.71
CA SER A 175 1.48 23.55 -15.99
C SER A 175 1.95 23.37 -14.55
N LYS A 176 1.15 23.83 -13.57
CA LYS A 176 1.34 23.53 -12.15
C LYS A 176 1.68 22.04 -12.02
N PRO A 177 2.79 21.64 -11.37
CA PRO A 177 3.20 20.25 -11.27
C PRO A 177 2.31 19.50 -10.27
N ARG A 178 1.02 19.38 -10.62
CA ARG A 178 0.09 18.50 -9.95
C ARG A 178 0.64 17.10 -10.07
N PHE A 179 0.73 16.42 -8.94
CA PHE A 179 1.18 15.04 -8.86
C PHE A 179 2.68 14.83 -9.14
N ALA A 180 3.51 15.87 -9.04
CA ALA A 180 4.93 15.73 -9.25
C ALA A 180 5.65 15.05 -8.08
N ILE A 181 6.68 14.29 -8.42
CA ILE A 181 7.66 13.73 -7.50
C ILE A 181 9.03 14.28 -7.88
N GLU A 182 9.81 14.65 -6.87
CA GLU A 182 11.27 14.79 -6.97
C GLU A 182 11.93 13.81 -6.01
N GLY A 183 13.10 13.31 -6.34
CA GLY A 183 13.77 12.35 -5.49
C GLY A 183 15.27 12.24 -5.73
N LYS A 184 15.94 11.59 -4.79
CA LYS A 184 17.38 11.33 -4.84
C LYS A 184 17.64 9.93 -4.32
N ILE A 185 18.48 9.18 -5.03
CA ILE A 185 19.03 7.89 -4.62
C ILE A 185 20.51 8.11 -4.28
N PHE A 186 20.93 7.72 -3.09
CA PHE A 186 22.27 7.98 -2.58
C PHE A 186 22.77 6.83 -1.71
N SER A 187 24.09 6.72 -1.59
CA SER A 187 24.71 5.80 -0.66
C SER A 187 24.55 6.32 0.77
N TYR A 188 24.26 5.44 1.72
CA TYR A 188 24.10 5.78 3.13
C TYR A 188 24.70 4.70 4.03
N ASP A 189 24.94 5.05 5.29
CA ASP A 189 25.34 4.13 6.35
C ASP A 189 24.17 4.01 7.34
N SER A 190 23.67 2.79 7.53
CA SER A 190 22.53 2.54 8.41
C SER A 190 22.82 2.84 9.88
N ALA A 191 24.08 2.81 10.32
CA ALA A 191 24.44 3.08 11.72
C ALA A 191 24.36 4.58 12.09
N SER A 192 24.38 5.48 11.11
CA SER A 192 24.48 6.93 11.31
C SER A 192 23.44 7.72 10.49
N ASP A 193 22.34 7.07 10.08
CA ASP A 193 21.37 7.64 9.15
C ASP A 193 20.34 8.56 9.80
N GLU A 194 20.47 9.86 9.56
CA GLU A 194 19.50 10.87 10.01
C GLU A 194 18.81 11.61 8.83
N ILE A 195 19.21 11.31 7.59
CA ILE A 195 18.83 12.13 6.42
C ILE A 195 17.44 11.72 5.94
N THR A 196 16.42 12.55 6.17
CA THR A 196 15.04 12.27 5.74
C THR A 196 14.53 13.22 4.65
N LYS A 197 15.30 14.27 4.28
CA LYS A 197 14.89 15.29 3.31
C LYS A 197 15.92 15.48 2.20
N LEU A 198 15.43 15.77 0.99
CA LEU A 198 16.26 15.92 -0.23
C LEU A 198 17.37 16.97 -0.13
N LYS A 199 17.13 18.05 0.63
CA LYS A 199 18.09 19.15 0.80
C LYS A 199 19.33 18.77 1.62
N TYR A 200 19.23 17.73 2.43
CA TYR A 200 20.33 17.25 3.28
C TYR A 200 21.12 16.10 2.64
N VAL A 201 20.78 15.69 1.42
CA VAL A 201 21.50 14.63 0.71
C VAL A 201 22.87 15.14 0.24
N PRO A 202 23.98 14.53 0.69
CA PRO A 202 25.33 14.92 0.26
C PRO A 202 25.53 14.64 -1.23
N GLN A 203 26.14 15.59 -1.94
CA GLN A 203 26.32 15.50 -3.39
C GLN A 203 27.33 14.42 -3.80
N ASP A 204 28.35 14.19 -2.98
CA ASP A 204 29.36 13.15 -3.14
C ASP A 204 28.78 11.73 -3.01
N LYS A 205 27.69 11.57 -2.24
CA LYS A 205 26.99 10.29 -2.06
C LYS A 205 25.86 10.06 -3.07
N LEU A 206 25.52 11.07 -3.88
CA LEU A 206 24.42 11.00 -4.84
C LEU A 206 24.72 10.01 -5.96
N ARG A 207 23.79 9.08 -6.21
CA ARG A 207 23.88 8.05 -7.26
C ARG A 207 22.92 8.30 -8.42
N ALA A 208 21.72 8.78 -8.13
CA ALA A 208 20.74 9.16 -9.14
C ALA A 208 19.77 10.23 -8.62
N THR A 209 19.20 11.01 -9.54
CA THR A 209 18.03 11.86 -9.28
C THR A 209 16.78 11.18 -9.82
N VAL A 210 15.64 11.43 -9.19
CA VAL A 210 14.33 10.94 -9.60
C VAL A 210 13.41 12.13 -9.84
N ASP A 211 12.65 12.11 -10.92
CA ASP A 211 11.66 13.14 -11.21
C ASP A 211 10.51 12.57 -12.04
N GLY A 212 9.38 13.28 -12.05
CA GLY A 212 8.22 12.93 -12.87
C GLY A 212 6.91 13.10 -12.13
N SER A 213 5.93 12.25 -12.46
CA SER A 213 4.58 12.31 -11.87
C SER A 213 4.09 10.94 -11.40
N TRP A 214 3.56 10.86 -10.18
CA TRP A 214 2.95 9.62 -9.65
C TRP A 214 1.64 9.22 -10.33
N ARG A 215 1.08 10.09 -11.18
CA ARG A 215 -0.06 9.77 -12.06
C ARG A 215 0.34 9.59 -13.52
N GLY A 216 1.61 9.75 -13.84
CA GLY A 216 2.15 9.64 -15.18
C GLY A 216 3.40 8.80 -15.17
N GLN A 217 4.50 9.38 -15.61
CA GLN A 217 5.79 8.71 -15.69
C GLN A 217 6.75 9.22 -14.61
N VAL A 218 7.47 8.30 -13.96
CA VAL A 218 8.57 8.60 -13.03
C VAL A 218 9.86 8.03 -13.63
N LYS A 219 10.91 8.86 -13.65
CA LYS A 219 12.20 8.53 -14.23
C LYS A 219 13.32 8.71 -13.23
N ALA A 220 14.42 8.01 -13.45
CA ALA A 220 15.66 8.21 -12.73
C ALA A 220 16.81 8.52 -13.70
N THR A 221 17.62 9.50 -13.36
CA THR A 221 18.83 9.84 -14.09
C THR A 221 20.05 9.54 -13.24
N ARG A 222 20.91 8.64 -13.71
CA ARG A 222 22.15 8.29 -13.00
C ARG A 222 23.17 9.42 -13.07
N VAL A 223 23.87 9.66 -11.97
CA VAL A 223 24.89 10.71 -11.89
C VAL A 223 26.14 10.36 -12.69
N ASP A 224 26.56 9.09 -12.66
CA ASP A 224 27.81 8.60 -13.26
C ASP A 224 27.77 8.57 -14.79
N THR A 225 26.68 8.07 -15.35
CA THR A 225 26.52 7.80 -16.78
C THR A 225 25.64 8.83 -17.47
N LYS A 226 24.94 9.68 -16.71
CA LYS A 226 23.89 10.59 -17.21
C LYS A 226 22.76 9.87 -17.95
N LYS A 227 22.68 8.54 -17.81
CA LYS A 227 21.64 7.72 -18.44
C LYS A 227 20.33 7.89 -17.68
N GLU A 228 19.28 8.23 -18.42
CA GLU A 228 17.90 8.25 -17.97
C GLU A 228 17.28 6.83 -18.08
N CYS A 229 16.46 6.46 -17.11
CA CYS A 229 15.69 5.22 -17.08
C CYS A 229 14.28 5.50 -16.56
N VAL A 230 13.25 4.97 -17.24
CA VAL A 230 11.87 5.04 -16.75
C VAL A 230 11.68 4.00 -15.65
N LEU A 231 11.33 4.44 -14.44
CA LEU A 231 11.07 3.57 -13.29
C LEU A 231 9.62 3.10 -13.25
N MET A 232 8.68 3.96 -13.62
CA MET A 232 7.24 3.69 -13.58
C MET A 232 6.53 4.51 -14.63
N ASP A 233 5.56 3.92 -15.32
CA ASP A 233 4.69 4.62 -16.26
C ASP A 233 3.24 4.15 -16.09
N MET A 234 2.43 5.01 -15.47
CA MET A 234 1.03 4.74 -15.18
C MET A 234 0.15 4.65 -16.44
N ASN A 235 0.65 5.04 -17.62
CA ASN A 235 -0.11 4.92 -18.88
C ASN A 235 -0.06 3.51 -19.47
N ILE A 236 0.86 2.66 -19.01
CA ILE A 236 1.05 1.29 -19.53
C ILE A 236 0.81 0.20 -18.48
N ILE A 237 0.76 0.55 -17.20
CA ILE A 237 0.52 -0.40 -16.11
C ILE A 237 -0.99 -0.59 -15.94
N GLU A 238 -1.48 -1.82 -16.12
CA GLU A 238 -2.86 -2.17 -15.81
C GLU A 238 -2.99 -2.75 -14.39
N CYS A 239 -4.12 -2.48 -13.75
CA CYS A 239 -4.42 -3.03 -12.43
C CYS A 239 -4.94 -4.46 -12.60
N ILE A 240 -4.16 -5.45 -12.18
CA ILE A 240 -4.59 -6.85 -12.21
C ILE A 240 -5.63 -7.08 -11.11
N PRO A 241 -6.83 -7.57 -11.44
CA PRO A 241 -7.85 -7.84 -10.44
C PRO A 241 -7.43 -8.98 -9.51
N LYS A 242 -7.67 -8.80 -8.22
CA LYS A 242 -7.48 -9.84 -7.22
C LYS A 242 -8.58 -10.90 -7.29
N VAL A 243 -8.20 -12.15 -7.10
CA VAL A 243 -9.08 -13.30 -6.93
C VAL A 243 -9.39 -13.47 -5.45
N VAL A 244 -10.67 -13.67 -5.14
CA VAL A 244 -11.18 -13.92 -3.79
C VAL A 244 -12.22 -15.02 -3.88
N ALA A 245 -12.30 -15.86 -2.85
CA ALA A 245 -13.28 -16.94 -2.78
C ALA A 245 -14.73 -16.42 -2.86
N PRO A 246 -15.67 -17.24 -3.37
CA PRO A 246 -17.09 -16.92 -3.41
C PRO A 246 -17.68 -16.77 -2.01
N LEU A 247 -18.76 -16.00 -1.87
CA LEU A 247 -19.32 -15.58 -0.59
C LEU A 247 -19.71 -16.75 0.33
N GLU A 248 -20.11 -17.87 -0.27
CA GLU A 248 -20.55 -19.10 0.37
C GLU A 248 -19.40 -19.82 1.10
N GLU A 249 -18.18 -19.70 0.57
CA GLU A 249 -16.97 -20.33 1.13
C GLU A 249 -16.25 -19.45 2.15
N LEU A 250 -16.57 -18.16 2.20
CA LEU A 250 -15.93 -17.21 3.12
C LEU A 250 -16.25 -17.51 4.58
N GLY A 251 -15.23 -17.38 5.44
CA GLY A 251 -15.40 -17.43 6.88
C GLY A 251 -16.26 -16.30 7.45
N GLU A 252 -16.79 -16.47 8.66
CA GLU A 252 -17.63 -15.46 9.34
C GLU A 252 -16.92 -14.11 9.52
N PHE A 253 -15.61 -14.16 9.78
CA PHE A 253 -14.77 -12.98 9.99
C PHE A 253 -14.16 -12.41 8.71
N GLU A 254 -14.48 -12.95 7.53
CA GLU A 254 -13.92 -12.42 6.29
C GLU A 254 -14.66 -11.15 5.82
N SER A 255 -13.91 -10.10 5.49
CA SER A 255 -14.41 -8.75 5.21
C SER A 255 -15.58 -8.72 4.24
N ARG A 256 -15.51 -9.48 3.14
CA ARG A 256 -16.58 -9.49 2.13
C ARG A 256 -17.88 -10.07 2.69
N LYS A 257 -17.82 -11.03 3.60
CA LYS A 257 -19.00 -11.63 4.24
C LYS A 257 -19.61 -10.69 5.27
N ILE A 258 -18.77 -10.10 6.13
CA ILE A 258 -19.18 -9.11 7.14
C ILE A 258 -19.91 -7.94 6.46
N TRP A 259 -19.28 -7.35 5.45
CA TRP A 259 -19.76 -6.11 4.82
C TRP A 259 -20.71 -6.35 3.63
N TYR A 260 -21.08 -7.60 3.32
CA TYR A 260 -21.92 -7.94 2.17
C TYR A 260 -23.26 -7.21 2.18
N SER A 261 -23.96 -7.23 3.32
CA SER A 261 -25.29 -6.64 3.48
C SER A 261 -25.27 -5.12 3.31
N VAL A 262 -24.24 -4.46 3.85
CA VAL A 262 -24.00 -3.02 3.71
C VAL A 262 -23.67 -2.66 2.26
N THR A 263 -22.74 -3.39 1.65
CA THR A 263 -22.27 -3.15 0.28
C THR A 263 -23.40 -3.33 -0.73
N SER A 264 -24.17 -4.42 -0.61
CA SER A 264 -25.30 -4.73 -1.49
C SER A 264 -26.39 -3.66 -1.41
N ALA A 265 -26.68 -3.16 -0.20
CA ALA A 265 -27.65 -2.08 -0.01
C ALA A 265 -27.16 -0.75 -0.61
N ILE A 266 -25.87 -0.41 -0.46
CA ILE A 266 -25.27 0.77 -1.09
C ILE A 266 -25.31 0.68 -2.62
N GLN A 267 -25.01 -0.48 -3.18
CA GLN A 267 -25.09 -0.72 -4.64
C GLN A 267 -26.53 -0.57 -5.16
N ALA A 268 -27.51 -1.05 -4.40
CA ALA A 268 -28.93 -0.87 -4.66
C ALA A 268 -29.45 0.56 -4.40
N LYS A 269 -28.58 1.48 -3.94
CA LYS A 269 -28.93 2.85 -3.51
C LYS A 269 -29.95 2.90 -2.36
N ASP A 270 -30.10 1.82 -1.60
CA ASP A 270 -30.92 1.78 -0.38
C ASP A 270 -30.05 2.15 0.84
N PHE A 271 -29.88 3.45 1.03
CA PHE A 271 -29.05 3.97 2.11
C PHE A 271 -29.65 3.72 3.50
N SER A 272 -30.98 3.59 3.63
CA SER A 272 -31.62 3.29 4.92
C SER A 272 -31.27 1.87 5.38
N ARG A 273 -31.39 0.89 4.47
CA ARG A 273 -30.99 -0.49 4.74
C ARG A 273 -29.49 -0.61 5.00
N ALA A 274 -28.66 0.12 4.24
CA ALA A 274 -27.22 0.14 4.47
C ALA A 274 -26.85 0.64 5.87
N THR A 275 -27.49 1.72 6.34
CA THR A 275 -27.29 2.25 7.69
C THR A 275 -27.72 1.24 8.77
N LYS A 276 -28.89 0.61 8.62
CA LYS A 276 -29.37 -0.40 9.57
C LYS A 276 -28.43 -1.60 9.64
N ALA A 277 -27.98 -2.10 8.49
CA ALA A 277 -27.02 -3.21 8.42
C ALA A 277 -25.68 -2.86 9.07
N LYS A 278 -25.17 -1.65 8.83
CA LYS A 278 -23.94 -1.15 9.46
C LYS A 278 -24.06 -1.10 10.98
N ILE A 279 -25.16 -0.54 11.50
CA ILE A 279 -25.42 -0.46 12.94
C ILE A 279 -25.46 -1.86 13.57
N ALA A 280 -26.09 -2.83 12.90
CA ALA A 280 -26.17 -4.21 13.40
C ALA A 280 -24.78 -4.86 13.54
N ILE A 281 -23.88 -4.65 12.58
CA ILE A 281 -22.50 -5.16 12.62
C ILE A 281 -21.72 -4.50 13.79
N GLU A 282 -21.80 -3.18 13.91
CA GLU A 282 -21.12 -2.42 14.97
C GLU A 282 -21.62 -2.80 16.37
N GLU A 283 -22.92 -3.01 16.53
CA GLU A 283 -23.52 -3.45 17.79
C GLU A 283 -23.11 -4.89 18.15
N GLN A 284 -23.06 -5.80 17.18
CA GLN A 284 -22.57 -7.16 17.39
C GLN A 284 -21.10 -7.17 17.83
N GLN A 285 -20.26 -6.30 17.24
CA GLN A 285 -18.87 -6.12 17.66
C GLN A 285 -18.79 -5.60 19.11
N ARG A 286 -19.64 -4.63 19.46
CA ARG A 286 -19.71 -4.07 20.82
C ARG A 286 -20.10 -5.15 21.83
N GLN A 287 -21.10 -5.97 21.52
CA GLN A 287 -21.53 -7.09 22.36
C GLN A 287 -20.41 -8.12 22.56
N ARG A 288 -19.73 -8.55 21.48
CA ARG A 288 -18.57 -9.47 21.57
C ARG A 288 -17.47 -8.93 22.49
N SER A 289 -17.26 -7.60 22.45
CA SER A 289 -16.25 -6.95 23.27
C SER A 289 -16.63 -6.93 24.76
N VAL A 290 -17.92 -6.78 25.07
CA VAL A 290 -18.45 -6.90 26.45
C VAL A 290 -18.34 -8.34 26.94
N GLU A 291 -18.71 -9.32 26.11
CA GLU A 291 -18.65 -10.75 26.47
C GLU A 291 -17.22 -11.20 26.77
N ARG A 292 -16.22 -10.81 25.96
CA ARG A 292 -14.80 -11.10 26.24
C ARG A 292 -14.35 -10.49 27.56
N LYS A 293 -14.69 -9.22 27.82
CA LYS A 293 -14.37 -8.56 29.09
C LYS A 293 -15.01 -9.25 30.29
N ALA A 294 -16.27 -9.69 30.17
CA ALA A 294 -16.97 -10.41 31.23
C ALA A 294 -16.31 -11.76 31.55
N LYS A 295 -15.68 -12.40 30.56
CA LYS A 295 -14.91 -13.65 30.72
C LYS A 295 -13.45 -13.43 31.13
N GLY A 296 -12.95 -12.20 31.13
CA GLY A 296 -11.53 -11.91 31.35
C GLY A 296 -10.63 -12.38 30.20
N GLU A 297 -11.18 -12.54 28.99
CA GLU A 297 -10.45 -12.98 27.80
C GLU A 297 -9.89 -11.77 27.04
N GLU A 298 -8.61 -11.81 26.70
CA GLU A 298 -8.01 -10.88 25.74
C GLU A 298 -8.25 -11.33 24.30
N PHE A 299 -8.33 -10.38 23.37
CA PHE A 299 -8.43 -10.71 21.95
C PHE A 299 -7.07 -11.17 21.43
N GLU A 300 -7.06 -12.35 20.85
CA GLU A 300 -5.87 -12.92 20.22
C GLU A 300 -6.11 -13.07 18.70
N PRO A 301 -5.31 -12.43 17.83
CA PRO A 301 -5.45 -12.57 16.38
C PRO A 301 -5.20 -14.02 15.93
N VAL A 302 -5.81 -14.44 14.83
CA VAL A 302 -5.70 -15.81 14.31
C VAL A 302 -4.37 -16.01 13.58
N TYR A 303 -3.95 -15.04 12.76
CA TYR A 303 -2.86 -15.23 11.81
C TYR A 303 -1.58 -14.50 12.16
N PHE A 304 -1.65 -13.47 12.99
CA PHE A 304 -0.50 -12.64 13.35
C PHE A 304 -0.18 -12.71 14.84
N LYS A 305 1.12 -12.67 15.15
CA LYS A 305 1.61 -12.52 16.52
C LYS A 305 1.46 -11.07 16.98
N VAL A 306 1.08 -10.89 18.24
CA VAL A 306 1.01 -9.60 18.93
C VAL A 306 1.78 -9.68 20.26
N PRO A 307 2.38 -8.58 20.75
CA PRO A 307 2.47 -7.26 20.11
C PRO A 307 3.39 -7.29 18.88
N VAL A 308 3.12 -6.40 17.92
CA VAL A 308 3.95 -6.25 16.72
C VAL A 308 5.19 -5.44 17.07
N GLN A 309 6.36 -5.97 16.78
CA GLN A 309 7.63 -5.29 17.05
C GLN A 309 8.02 -4.42 15.85
N GLU A 310 8.33 -3.14 16.11
CA GLU A 310 8.80 -2.17 15.11
C GLU A 310 7.90 -2.05 13.87
N GLY A 311 6.58 -2.28 13.99
CA GLY A 311 5.66 -2.23 12.85
C GLY A 311 5.86 -3.36 11.82
N LYS A 312 6.59 -4.42 12.17
CA LYS A 312 6.86 -5.58 11.32
C LYS A 312 6.12 -6.82 11.84
N PRO A 313 4.92 -7.14 11.30
CA PRO A 313 4.14 -8.26 11.82
C PRO A 313 4.76 -9.61 11.46
N GLU A 314 4.63 -10.55 12.39
CA GLU A 314 5.03 -11.96 12.20
C GLU A 314 3.80 -12.86 12.10
N LEU A 315 3.85 -13.84 11.20
CA LEU A 315 2.81 -14.84 11.05
C LEU A 315 2.87 -15.89 12.16
N LYS A 316 1.70 -16.33 12.62
CA LYS A 316 1.49 -17.58 13.35
C LYS A 316 1.51 -18.77 12.39
N PRO A 317 1.63 -20.02 12.88
CA PRO A 317 1.54 -21.22 12.04
C PRO A 317 0.32 -21.22 11.10
N ALA A 318 -0.86 -20.88 11.62
CA ALA A 318 -2.08 -20.75 10.81
C ALA A 318 -1.95 -19.72 9.69
N GLY A 319 -1.27 -18.59 9.94
CA GLY A 319 -1.01 -17.57 8.94
C GLY A 319 -0.04 -18.06 7.86
N VAL A 320 1.00 -18.79 8.25
CA VAL A 320 1.98 -19.41 7.32
C VAL A 320 1.28 -20.42 6.41
N GLU A 321 0.41 -21.27 6.95
CA GLU A 321 -0.38 -22.20 6.15
C GLU A 321 -1.31 -21.48 5.19
N LYS A 322 -2.01 -20.43 5.65
CA LYS A 322 -2.96 -19.65 4.84
C LYS A 322 -2.29 -18.96 3.65
N VAL A 323 -1.06 -18.42 3.81
CA VAL A 323 -0.34 -17.75 2.70
C VAL A 323 0.38 -18.72 1.75
N LYS A 324 0.74 -19.92 2.23
CA LYS A 324 1.37 -20.97 1.41
C LYS A 324 0.36 -21.80 0.62
N GLY A 325 -0.87 -21.91 1.12
CA GLY A 325 -1.93 -22.58 0.41
C GLY A 325 -2.06 -21.98 -0.99
N ARG A 326 -1.80 -22.78 -2.03
CA ARG A 326 -2.48 -22.53 -3.30
C ARG A 326 -3.96 -22.61 -2.93
N ALA A 327 -4.65 -21.45 -2.89
CA ALA A 327 -6.11 -21.43 -2.93
C ALA A 327 -6.53 -22.52 -3.93
N GLN A 328 -7.14 -23.58 -3.40
CA GLN A 328 -7.57 -24.73 -4.19
C GLN A 328 -8.64 -24.30 -5.16
#